data_AF-A0A935IUD3-F1
#
_entry.id   AF-A0A935IUD3-F1
#
_cell.length_a   1.000
_cell.length_b   1.000
_cell.length_c   1.000
_cell.angle_alpha   90.00
_cell.angle_beta   90.00
_cell.angle_gamma   90.00
#
_symmetry.space_group_name_H-M   'P 1'
#
loop_
_entity.id
_entity.type
_entity.pdbx_description
1 polymer ?
#
loop_
_entity_poly.entity_id
_entity_poly.type
_entity_poly.pdbx_seq_one_letter_code
_entity_poly.pdbx_strand_id
1 'polypeptide(L)'
;MVELSVIIKELQLTLNQKYPPSKPCGCKICLAYCARPGWWTVEEASRAMEAGYGNRMMLEIAPELTFGVLSPAFKGCEKFYATEQFARNGCTFLKEDRCELYGTGHQPLECRFCHHERRGLGLKCHAALEKDWKTPDGQVLVERWIRQVGLRDRLFMLSIMTTH
;
A
#
# COMPACT_ATOMS: atom_id res chain seq x y z
N MET A 1 -0.78 38.99 -18.62
CA MET A 1 -0.93 37.71 -19.34
C MET A 1 -0.17 36.67 -18.55
N VAL A 2 -0.86 35.87 -17.73
CA VAL A 2 -0.23 34.74 -17.02
C VAL A 2 0.04 33.67 -18.07
N GLU A 3 1.29 33.23 -18.22
CA GLU A 3 1.65 32.20 -19.20
C GLU A 3 0.81 30.94 -19.00
N LEU A 4 0.31 30.36 -20.10
CA LEU A 4 -0.41 29.09 -20.11
C LEU A 4 0.35 27.96 -19.37
N SER A 5 1.70 28.05 -19.34
CA SER A 5 2.61 27.16 -18.62
C SER A 5 2.37 27.15 -17.10
N VAL A 6 1.97 28.28 -16.51
CA VAL A 6 1.70 28.44 -15.07
C VAL A 6 0.34 27.83 -14.72
N ILE A 7 -0.68 28.04 -15.56
CA ILE A 7 -2.03 27.48 -15.40
C ILE A 7 -2.01 25.94 -15.53
N ILE A 8 -1.19 25.39 -16.44
CA ILE A 8 -1.03 23.93 -16.61
C ILE A 8 -0.34 23.30 -15.39
N LYS A 9 0.55 24.03 -14.70
CA LYS A 9 1.23 23.57 -13.49
C LYS A 9 0.27 23.48 -12.29
N GLU A 10 -0.73 24.35 -12.22
CA GLU A 10 -1.75 24.40 -11.15
C GLU A 10 -2.89 23.37 -11.32
N LEU A 11 -3.07 22.79 -12.51
CA LEU A 11 -4.14 21.83 -12.82
C LEU A 11 -3.68 20.35 -12.82
N GLN A 12 -2.61 20.00 -12.10
CA GLN A 12 -2.25 18.59 -11.95
C GLN A 12 -3.20 17.89 -10.97
N LEU A 13 -4.09 17.04 -11.52
CA LEU A 13 -4.96 16.19 -10.72
C LEU A 13 -4.13 15.32 -9.74
N THR A 14 -4.59 15.27 -8.50
CA THR A 14 -4.10 14.32 -7.48
C THR A 14 -4.36 12.87 -7.92
N LEU A 15 -3.65 11.91 -7.34
CA LEU A 15 -3.89 10.49 -7.62
C LEU A 15 -5.34 10.09 -7.27
N ASN A 16 -5.88 10.62 -6.18
CA ASN A 16 -7.27 10.39 -5.77
C ASN A 16 -8.29 10.88 -6.81
N GLN A 17 -8.00 11.98 -7.51
CA GLN A 17 -8.84 12.49 -8.60
C GLN A 17 -8.65 11.68 -9.89
N LYS A 18 -7.43 11.24 -10.20
CA LYS A 18 -7.11 10.40 -11.38
C LYS A 18 -7.71 8.99 -11.26
N TYR A 19 -7.79 8.45 -10.05
CA TYR A 19 -8.22 7.09 -9.75
C TYR A 19 -9.39 7.11 -8.76
N PRO A 20 -10.59 7.54 -9.20
CA PRO A 20 -11.74 7.66 -8.31
C PRO A 20 -12.20 6.29 -7.78
N PRO A 21 -12.75 6.23 -6.55
CA PRO A 21 -13.20 4.99 -5.96
C PRO A 21 -14.28 4.31 -6.80
N SER A 22 -14.26 2.99 -6.81
CA SER A 22 -15.34 2.16 -7.33
C SER A 22 -16.43 1.97 -6.27
N LYS A 23 -17.63 1.58 -6.71
CA LYS A 23 -18.68 1.14 -5.79
C LYS A 23 -18.22 -0.14 -5.05
N PRO A 24 -18.65 -0.35 -3.79
CA PRO A 24 -18.32 -1.57 -3.07
C PRO A 24 -18.91 -2.79 -3.79
N CYS A 25 -18.17 -3.90 -3.82
CA CYS A 25 -18.60 -5.15 -4.42
C CYS A 25 -17.96 -6.35 -3.72
N GLY A 26 -18.77 -7.37 -3.42
CA GLY A 26 -18.34 -8.64 -2.80
C GLY A 26 -18.29 -9.81 -3.78
N CYS A 27 -18.26 -9.58 -5.09
CA CYS A 27 -18.16 -10.66 -6.06
C CYS A 27 -16.78 -11.33 -5.98
N LYS A 28 -16.69 -12.59 -6.44
CA LYS A 28 -15.44 -13.39 -6.38
C LYS A 28 -14.25 -12.68 -7.03
N ILE A 29 -14.46 -11.89 -8.08
CA ILE A 29 -13.40 -11.15 -8.76
C ILE A 29 -12.89 -10.00 -7.90
N CYS A 30 -13.79 -9.22 -7.28
CA CYS A 30 -13.41 -8.13 -6.39
C CYS A 30 -12.73 -8.65 -5.13
N LEU A 31 -13.21 -9.75 -4.56
CA LEU A 31 -12.58 -10.41 -3.42
C LEU A 31 -11.19 -10.98 -3.77
N ALA A 32 -10.98 -11.43 -5.01
CA ALA A 32 -9.67 -11.93 -5.45
C ALA A 32 -8.58 -10.85 -5.39
N TYR A 33 -8.91 -9.56 -5.51
CA TYR A 33 -7.94 -8.49 -5.30
C TYR A 33 -7.45 -8.39 -3.85
N CYS A 34 -8.18 -8.95 -2.87
CA CYS A 34 -7.70 -9.02 -1.49
C CYS A 34 -6.66 -10.12 -1.28
N ALA A 35 -6.40 -10.99 -2.25
CA ALA A 35 -5.28 -11.93 -2.19
C ALA A 35 -3.94 -11.20 -2.22
N ARG A 36 -3.83 -10.15 -3.03
CA ARG A 36 -2.70 -9.22 -3.04
C ARG A 36 -3.17 -7.81 -2.71
N PRO A 37 -3.12 -7.38 -1.43
CA PRO A 37 -3.61 -6.07 -1.04
C PRO A 37 -2.90 -4.96 -1.83
N GLY A 38 -3.68 -3.98 -2.27
CA GLY A 38 -3.18 -2.85 -3.04
C GLY A 38 -2.51 -1.78 -2.19
N TRP A 39 -1.82 -0.86 -2.85
CA TRP A 39 -1.02 0.19 -2.24
C TRP A 39 -1.83 1.45 -1.92
N TRP A 40 -1.47 2.07 -0.80
CA TRP A 40 -1.83 3.45 -0.46
C TRP A 40 -0.97 4.41 -1.28
N THR A 41 -1.41 5.66 -1.45
CA THR A 41 -0.45 6.76 -1.69
C THR A 41 0.46 6.92 -0.47
N VAL A 42 1.61 7.58 -0.62
CA VAL A 42 2.51 7.90 0.51
C VAL A 42 1.74 8.65 1.60
N GLU A 43 0.94 9.64 1.21
CA GLU A 43 0.12 10.43 2.12
C GLU A 43 -0.95 9.59 2.85
N GLU A 44 -1.64 8.69 2.13
CA GLU A 44 -2.62 7.78 2.72
C GLU A 44 -1.98 6.79 3.70
N ALA A 45 -0.79 6.28 3.38
CA ALA A 45 -0.03 5.41 4.26
C ALA A 45 0.38 6.13 5.54
N SER A 46 0.80 7.41 5.45
CA SER A 46 1.10 8.22 6.65
C SER A 46 -0.12 8.33 7.56
N ARG A 47 -1.28 8.69 7.01
CA ARG A 47 -2.54 8.79 7.77
C ARG A 47 -2.95 7.45 8.37
N ALA A 48 -2.77 6.35 7.65
CA ALA A 48 -3.06 5.02 8.16
C ALA A 48 -2.11 4.62 9.32
N MET A 49 -0.83 4.99 9.24
CA MET A 49 0.12 4.79 10.34
C MET A 49 -0.27 5.60 11.58
N GLU A 50 -0.65 6.87 11.40
CA GLU A 50 -1.10 7.78 12.46
C GLU A 50 -2.39 7.27 13.13
N ALA A 51 -3.29 6.65 12.35
CA ALA A 51 -4.49 5.99 12.85
C ALA A 51 -4.22 4.63 13.54
N GLY A 52 -2.96 4.21 13.70
CA GLY A 52 -2.57 3.00 14.42
C GLY A 52 -2.52 1.73 13.57
N TYR A 53 -2.70 1.81 12.24
CA TYR A 53 -2.66 0.62 11.37
C TYR A 53 -1.24 0.14 11.05
N GLY A 54 -0.19 0.86 11.49
CA GLY A 54 1.21 0.51 11.21
C GLY A 54 1.57 -0.94 11.57
N ASN A 55 1.00 -1.47 12.65
CA ASN A 55 1.22 -2.85 13.11
C ASN A 55 0.58 -3.92 12.20
N ARG A 56 -0.22 -3.53 11.21
CA ARG A 56 -0.92 -4.39 10.25
C ARG A 56 -0.46 -4.11 8.81
N MET A 57 0.63 -3.38 8.66
CA MET A 57 1.29 -3.16 7.38
C MET A 57 2.43 -4.16 7.19
N MET A 58 2.86 -4.30 5.95
CA MET A 58 4.11 -4.97 5.57
C MET A 58 4.93 -4.05 4.67
N LEU A 59 6.22 -4.36 4.55
CA LEU A 59 7.14 -3.69 3.64
C LEU A 59 7.34 -4.53 2.38
N GLU A 60 6.94 -4.01 1.23
CA GLU A 60 7.32 -4.52 -0.09
C GLU A 60 8.58 -3.81 -0.55
N ILE A 61 9.59 -4.56 -1.00
CA ILE A 61 10.80 -4.00 -1.62
C ILE A 61 10.74 -4.30 -3.12
N ALA A 62 11.05 -3.29 -3.93
CA ALA A 62 11.18 -3.47 -5.38
C ALA A 62 12.19 -4.57 -5.71
N PRO A 63 11.97 -5.41 -6.75
CA PRO A 63 12.91 -6.47 -7.12
C PRO A 63 14.33 -5.97 -7.36
N GLU A 64 14.48 -4.75 -7.88
CA GLU A 64 15.77 -4.10 -8.13
C GLU A 64 16.40 -3.47 -6.87
N LEU A 65 15.75 -3.62 -5.70
CA LEU A 65 16.16 -3.07 -4.40
C LEU A 65 16.32 -1.54 -4.40
N THR A 66 15.54 -0.84 -5.22
CA THR A 66 15.67 0.62 -5.42
C THR A 66 14.73 1.45 -4.55
N PHE A 67 13.60 0.90 -4.10
CA PHE A 67 12.65 1.58 -3.23
C PHE A 67 11.79 0.58 -2.44
N GLY A 68 11.24 1.03 -1.32
CA GLY A 68 10.25 0.31 -0.53
C GLY A 68 8.85 0.92 -0.63
N VAL A 69 7.82 0.11 -0.37
CA VAL A 69 6.41 0.49 -0.33
C VAL A 69 5.76 -0.12 0.91
N LEU A 70 4.92 0.66 1.60
CA LEU A 70 4.08 0.13 2.67
C LEU A 70 2.70 -0.22 2.12
N SER A 71 2.25 -1.43 2.42
CA SER A 71 0.94 -1.94 2.03
C SER A 71 0.28 -2.68 3.19
N PRO A 72 -1.05 -2.92 3.14
CA PRO A 72 -1.68 -3.82 4.10
C PRO A 72 -0.97 -5.17 4.08
N ALA A 73 -0.70 -5.74 5.25
CA ALA A 73 0.06 -6.98 5.31
C ALA A 73 -0.72 -8.16 4.69
N PHE A 74 0.01 -9.09 4.07
CA PHE A 74 -0.42 -10.48 4.05
C PHE A 74 -0.58 -10.97 5.49
N LYS A 75 -1.58 -11.82 5.77
CA LYS A 75 -1.70 -12.48 7.08
C LYS A 75 -0.45 -13.31 7.35
N GLY A 76 0.34 -12.90 8.34
CA GLY A 76 1.66 -13.46 8.69
C GLY A 76 2.84 -12.53 8.40
N CYS A 77 2.65 -11.45 7.63
CA CYS A 77 3.68 -10.45 7.31
C CYS A 77 3.54 -9.15 8.13
N GLU A 78 2.66 -9.10 9.12
CA GLU A 78 2.45 -7.91 9.95
C GLU A 78 3.75 -7.47 10.63
N LYS A 79 4.14 -6.20 10.41
CA LYS A 79 5.41 -5.62 10.89
C LYS A 79 6.65 -6.34 10.34
N PHE A 80 6.55 -6.87 9.13
CA PHE A 80 7.62 -7.57 8.45
C PHE A 80 7.64 -7.28 6.95
N TYR A 81 8.54 -7.93 6.23
CA TYR A 81 8.57 -7.88 4.77
C TYR A 81 7.43 -8.70 4.18
N ALA A 82 6.97 -8.29 3.00
CA ALA A 82 6.16 -9.14 2.15
C ALA A 82 7.00 -10.35 1.71
N THR A 83 6.59 -11.56 2.08
CA THR A 83 7.31 -12.79 1.71
C THR A 83 6.42 -13.72 0.90
N GLU A 84 7.04 -14.49 -0.01
CA GLU A 84 6.32 -15.46 -0.84
C GLU A 84 5.60 -16.52 0.00
N GLN A 85 6.20 -16.92 1.13
CA GLN A 85 5.61 -17.90 2.05
C GLN A 85 4.19 -17.52 2.50
N PHE A 86 3.92 -16.23 2.69
CA PHE A 86 2.63 -15.73 3.17
C PHE A 86 1.79 -15.04 2.08
N ALA A 87 2.30 -14.93 0.85
CA ALA A 87 1.63 -14.21 -0.25
C ALA A 87 0.23 -14.77 -0.58
N ARG A 88 -0.02 -16.05 -0.27
CA ARG A 88 -1.32 -16.70 -0.51
C ARG A 88 -2.30 -16.60 0.66
N ASN A 89 -1.89 -16.05 1.80
CA ASN A 89 -2.77 -15.94 2.96
C ASN A 89 -3.75 -14.77 2.86
N GLY A 90 -3.56 -13.89 1.87
CA GLY A 90 -4.41 -12.74 1.63
C GLY A 90 -4.24 -11.63 2.65
N CYS A 91 -4.95 -10.52 2.42
CA CYS A 91 -4.89 -9.31 3.21
C CYS A 91 -5.33 -9.52 4.67
N THR A 92 -4.58 -8.96 5.61
CA THR A 92 -4.90 -8.97 7.04
C THR A 92 -6.26 -8.34 7.34
N PHE A 93 -6.68 -7.33 6.58
CA PHE A 93 -7.96 -6.63 6.76
C PHE A 93 -9.17 -7.31 6.09
N LEU A 94 -8.98 -8.44 5.41
CA LEU A 94 -10.09 -9.22 4.87
C LEU A 94 -10.61 -10.19 5.94
N LYS A 95 -11.83 -9.95 6.42
CA LYS A 95 -12.56 -10.83 7.35
C LYS A 95 -13.95 -11.12 6.81
N GLU A 96 -14.33 -12.41 6.75
CA GLU A 96 -15.66 -12.84 6.29
C GLU A 96 -16.07 -12.16 4.98
N ASP A 97 -15.17 -12.17 3.99
CA ASP A 97 -15.37 -11.54 2.68
C ASP A 97 -15.67 -10.02 2.72
N ARG A 98 -15.30 -9.35 3.82
CA ARG A 98 -15.46 -7.91 4.02
C ARG A 98 -14.14 -7.25 4.40
N CYS A 99 -13.89 -6.07 3.86
CA CYS A 99 -12.72 -5.27 4.17
C CYS A 99 -12.98 -4.44 5.44
N GLU A 100 -12.20 -4.66 6.50
CA GLU A 100 -12.30 -3.89 7.74
C GLU A 100 -11.97 -2.40 7.57
N LEU A 101 -11.23 -2.03 6.52
CA LEU A 101 -10.92 -0.62 6.22
C LEU A 101 -12.06 0.08 5.46
N TYR A 102 -13.09 -0.64 5.00
CA TYR A 102 -14.18 -0.04 4.23
C TYR A 102 -14.91 1.04 5.04
N GLY A 103 -15.08 2.23 4.43
CA GLY A 103 -15.76 3.36 5.07
C GLY A 103 -14.96 4.09 6.15
N THR A 104 -13.76 3.63 6.53
CA THR A 104 -12.95 4.27 7.59
C THR A 104 -12.14 5.47 7.10
N GLY A 105 -12.05 5.67 5.78
CA GLY A 105 -11.14 6.64 5.17
C GLY A 105 -9.69 6.16 5.01
N HIS A 106 -9.38 4.93 5.45
CA HIS A 106 -8.02 4.37 5.40
C HIS A 106 -7.85 3.23 4.39
N GLN A 107 -8.78 3.03 3.45
CA GLN A 107 -8.58 2.06 2.38
C GLN A 107 -7.51 2.54 1.39
N PRO A 108 -6.59 1.65 0.96
CA PRO A 108 -5.63 1.96 -0.09
C PRO A 108 -6.31 2.49 -1.36
N LEU A 109 -5.74 3.53 -1.98
CA LEU A 109 -6.20 4.03 -3.28
C LEU A 109 -6.37 2.90 -4.30
N GLU A 110 -5.39 2.02 -4.42
CA GLU A 110 -5.44 0.91 -5.38
C GLU A 110 -6.60 -0.04 -5.09
N CYS A 111 -6.83 -0.37 -3.82
CA CYS A 111 -7.98 -1.19 -3.39
C CYS A 111 -9.32 -0.51 -3.70
N ARG A 112 -9.42 0.81 -3.51
CA ARG A 112 -10.64 1.56 -3.82
C ARG A 112 -10.87 1.67 -5.33
N PHE A 113 -9.81 1.72 -6.12
CA PHE A 113 -9.90 1.87 -7.57
C PHE A 113 -10.19 0.55 -8.29
N CYS A 114 -9.50 -0.53 -7.92
CA CYS A 114 -9.60 -1.84 -8.56
C CYS A 114 -11.02 -2.43 -8.45
N HIS A 115 -11.60 -2.81 -9.58
CA HIS A 115 -12.97 -3.31 -9.67
C HIS A 115 -13.15 -4.23 -10.87
N HIS A 116 -14.09 -5.16 -10.79
CA HIS A 116 -14.34 -6.14 -11.84
C HIS A 116 -14.78 -5.53 -13.18
N GLU A 117 -15.29 -4.29 -13.19
CA GLU A 117 -15.65 -3.51 -14.39
C GLU A 117 -14.45 -2.78 -15.00
N ARG A 118 -13.32 -2.70 -14.30
CA ARG A 118 -12.13 -1.92 -14.67
C ARG A 118 -10.91 -2.82 -14.90
N ARG A 119 -11.13 -4.01 -15.47
CA ARG A 119 -10.07 -5.00 -15.69
C ARG A 119 -8.91 -4.37 -16.47
N GLY A 120 -7.68 -4.61 -16.01
CA GLY A 120 -6.46 -4.07 -16.61
C GLY A 120 -6.14 -2.61 -16.26
N LEU A 121 -7.12 -1.80 -15.82
CA LEU A 121 -6.85 -0.40 -15.44
C LEU A 121 -6.10 -0.28 -14.11
N GLY A 122 -6.19 -1.29 -13.23
CA GLY A 122 -5.43 -1.35 -11.98
C GLY A 122 -3.93 -1.15 -12.20
N LEU A 123 -3.36 -1.67 -13.29
CA LEU A 123 -1.94 -1.49 -13.64
C LEU A 123 -1.56 -0.02 -13.83
N LYS A 124 -2.47 0.81 -14.34
CA LYS A 124 -2.23 2.25 -14.49
C LYS A 124 -2.22 2.95 -13.13
N CYS A 125 -3.05 2.51 -12.19
CA CYS A 125 -3.05 3.01 -10.81
C CYS A 125 -1.75 2.58 -10.10
N HIS A 126 -1.39 1.31 -10.22
CA HIS A 126 -0.16 0.74 -9.68
C HIS A 126 1.09 1.51 -10.11
N ALA A 127 1.25 1.73 -11.42
CA ALA A 127 2.40 2.46 -11.96
C ALA A 127 2.46 3.94 -11.51
N ALA A 128 1.31 4.55 -11.18
CA ALA A 128 1.29 5.90 -10.64
C ALA A 128 1.65 5.92 -9.15
N LEU A 129 1.20 4.92 -8.37
CA LEU A 129 1.60 4.72 -6.98
C LEU A 129 3.10 4.39 -6.88
N GLU A 130 3.65 3.61 -7.80
CA GLU A 130 5.08 3.36 -7.87
C GLU A 130 5.89 4.67 -7.96
N LYS A 131 5.46 5.61 -8.80
CA LYS A 131 6.10 6.93 -8.91
C LYS A 131 5.97 7.76 -7.63
N ASP A 132 4.83 7.65 -6.96
CA ASP A 132 4.57 8.30 -5.67
C ASP A 132 5.52 7.78 -4.58
N TRP A 133 5.69 6.46 -4.49
CA TRP A 133 6.59 5.81 -3.52
C TRP A 133 8.08 5.99 -3.84
N LYS A 134 8.45 6.13 -5.11
CA LYS A 134 9.84 6.43 -5.53
C LYS A 134 10.32 7.83 -5.15
N THR A 135 9.48 8.66 -4.54
CA THR A 135 9.88 9.98 -4.04
C THR A 135 10.70 9.88 -2.75
N PRO A 136 11.49 10.92 -2.41
CA PRO A 136 12.16 10.99 -1.11
C PRO A 136 11.20 10.85 0.08
N ASP A 137 10.01 11.47 0.01
CA ASP A 137 9.00 11.39 1.07
C ASP A 137 8.48 9.96 1.27
N GLY A 138 8.29 9.21 0.19
CA GLY A 138 7.94 7.80 0.25
C GLY A 138 8.97 6.96 1.00
N GLN A 139 10.26 7.18 0.71
CA GLN A 139 11.33 6.44 1.37
C GLN A 139 11.55 6.87 2.83
N VAL A 140 11.39 8.16 3.14
CA VAL A 140 11.37 8.65 4.54
C VAL A 140 10.23 8.00 5.33
N LEU A 141 9.06 7.83 4.72
CA LEU A 141 7.93 7.17 5.37
C LEU A 141 8.20 5.69 5.64
N VAL A 142 8.84 4.98 4.71
CA VAL A 142 9.30 3.59 4.91
C VAL A 142 10.24 3.52 6.12
N GLU A 143 11.25 4.38 6.20
CA GLU A 143 12.17 4.40 7.33
C GLU A 143 11.46 4.68 8.66
N ARG A 144 10.51 5.62 8.66
CA ARG A 144 9.69 5.94 9.83
C ARG A 144 8.93 4.71 10.31
N TRP A 145 8.31 3.97 9.40
CA TRP A 145 7.60 2.74 9.71
C TRP A 145 8.52 1.65 10.26
N ILE A 146 9.68 1.42 9.61
CA ILE A 146 10.69 0.46 10.05
C ILE A 146 11.09 0.71 11.52
N ARG A 147 11.31 1.98 11.88
CA ARG A 147 11.62 2.38 13.26
C ARG A 147 10.43 2.16 14.19
N GLN A 148 9.23 2.59 13.78
CA GLN A 148 8.00 2.47 14.57
C GLN A 148 7.69 1.02 14.96
N VAL A 149 7.88 0.06 14.04
CA VAL A 149 7.51 -1.34 14.29
C VAL A 149 8.67 -2.20 14.83
N GLY A 150 9.86 -1.61 15.01
CA GLY A 150 11.05 -2.28 15.50
C GLY A 150 11.58 -3.36 14.55
N LEU A 151 11.43 -3.19 13.23
CA LEU A 151 11.79 -4.22 12.26
C LEU A 151 13.30 -4.54 12.28
N ARG A 152 14.16 -3.52 12.47
CA ARG A 152 15.62 -3.70 12.55
C ARG A 152 16.01 -4.59 13.74
N ASP A 153 15.41 -4.34 14.89
CA ASP A 153 15.72 -5.08 16.12
C ASP A 153 15.32 -6.55 15.99
N ARG A 154 14.20 -6.82 15.33
CA ARG A 154 13.72 -8.19 15.03
C ARG A 154 14.70 -8.94 14.12
N LEU A 155 15.19 -8.30 13.07
CA LEU A 155 16.19 -8.90 12.18
C LEU A 155 17.49 -9.22 12.90
N PHE A 156 17.96 -8.29 13.74
CA PHE A 156 19.13 -8.51 14.58
C PHE A 156 18.93 -9.73 15.49
N MET A 157 17.79 -9.82 16.18
CA MET A 157 17.46 -10.97 17.03
C MET A 157 17.36 -12.30 16.26
N LEU A 158 16.83 -12.30 15.03
CA LEU A 158 16.80 -13.51 14.20
C LEU A 158 18.21 -13.97 13.81
N SER A 159 19.09 -13.03 13.48
CA SER A 159 20.47 -13.33 13.07
C SER A 159 21.33 -13.96 14.16
N ILE A 160 21.08 -13.63 15.44
CA ILE A 160 21.79 -14.23 16.59
C ILE A 160 21.24 -15.62 16.96
N MET A 161 19.97 -15.91 16.66
CA MET A 161 19.33 -17.18 17.02
C MET A 161 19.60 -18.29 16.01
N THR A 162 20.01 -17.95 14.78
CA THR A 162 20.31 -18.92 13.71
C THR A 162 21.78 -19.36 13.67
N THR A 163 22.61 -18.87 14.58
CA THR A 163 24.07 -19.11 14.62
C THR A 163 24.49 -20.25 15.56
N HIS A 164 23.56 -21.10 15.99
CA HIS A 164 23.79 -22.27 16.85
C HIS A 164 23.15 -23.51 16.22
#